data_AF-A0A4P8QLL0-F1
#
_entry.id   AF-A0A4P8QLL0-F1
#
_cell.length_a   1.000
_cell.length_b   1.000
_cell.length_c   1.000
_cell.angle_alpha   90.00
_cell.angle_beta   90.00
_cell.angle_gamma   90.00
#
_symmetry.space_group_name_H-M   'P 1'
#
loop_
_entity.id
_entity.type
_entity.pdbx_description
1 polymer ?
#
loop_
_entity_poly.entity_id
_entity_poly.type
_entity_poly.pdbx_seq_one_letter_code
_entity_poly.pdbx_strand_id
1 'polypeptide(L)'
;MNTNLIKDFFISNGFSKESGADFFRESNGFLNCINLQKKTTGDIFFINLGVHPVFDQINSHSLPKREIDCYIRTRLSTDEMLRIELLDSPSGVSLVIKALEEKAWAFFNFFSSIDDVFAHMSIDKVKNGNIPTEFNSVTSVRLVSMCMNYNLLRGNIDVARDFANYGLSVAGMAVGVKKEFKQVLKNTENNI
;
A
#
# COMPACT_ATOMS: atom_id res chain seq x y z
N MET A 1 -0.26 -15.44 -25.37
CA MET A 1 -0.26 -15.08 -23.94
C MET A 1 -0.75 -16.24 -23.07
N ASN A 2 0.17 -16.88 -22.37
CA ASN A 2 -0.09 -17.86 -21.32
C ASN A 2 -0.50 -17.16 -20.01
N THR A 3 -1.33 -16.12 -20.12
CA THR A 3 -1.80 -15.31 -18.99
C THR A 3 -2.64 -16.09 -17.99
N ASN A 4 -3.10 -17.29 -18.36
CA ASN A 4 -3.80 -18.19 -17.44
C ASN A 4 -2.85 -18.70 -16.35
N LEU A 5 -1.60 -19.06 -16.66
CA LEU A 5 -0.67 -19.59 -15.65
C LEU A 5 -0.35 -18.55 -14.54
N ILE A 6 -0.07 -17.31 -14.93
CA ILE A 6 0.20 -16.24 -13.95
C ILE A 6 -1.07 -15.84 -13.18
N LYS A 7 -2.23 -15.86 -13.84
CA LYS A 7 -3.52 -15.63 -13.19
C LYS A 7 -3.84 -16.73 -12.18
N ASP A 8 -3.63 -17.99 -12.56
CA ASP A 8 -3.88 -19.15 -11.71
C ASP A 8 -2.94 -19.14 -10.50
N PHE A 9 -1.68 -18.73 -10.69
CA PHE A 9 -0.74 -18.47 -9.60
C PHE A 9 -1.26 -17.39 -8.63
N PHE A 10 -1.78 -16.27 -9.14
CA PHE A 10 -2.35 -15.24 -8.26
C PHE A 10 -3.57 -15.75 -7.50
N ILE A 11 -4.48 -16.46 -8.18
CA ILE A 11 -5.69 -17.03 -7.58
C ILE A 11 -5.35 -18.07 -6.51
N SER A 12 -4.39 -18.97 -6.77
CA SER A 12 -3.95 -19.97 -5.80
C SER A 12 -3.31 -19.34 -4.56
N ASN A 13 -2.79 -18.12 -4.68
CA ASN A 13 -2.28 -17.31 -3.58
C ASN A 13 -3.33 -16.37 -2.96
N GLY A 14 -4.61 -16.56 -3.27
CA GLY A 14 -5.72 -15.82 -2.65
C GLY A 14 -5.97 -14.44 -3.26
N PHE A 15 -5.37 -14.10 -4.41
CA PHE A 15 -5.69 -12.88 -5.12
C PHE A 15 -6.90 -13.07 -6.04
N SER A 16 -7.81 -12.11 -6.04
CA SER A 16 -8.91 -12.02 -6.98
C SER A 16 -8.62 -10.95 -8.03
N LYS A 17 -9.15 -11.14 -9.24
CA LYS A 17 -9.08 -10.13 -10.30
C LYS A 17 -10.30 -9.22 -10.18
N GLU A 18 -10.09 -7.95 -9.84
CA GLU A 18 -11.19 -6.97 -9.79
C GLU A 18 -11.33 -6.17 -11.08
N SER A 19 -10.23 -5.63 -11.61
CA SER A 19 -10.29 -4.80 -12.82
C SER A 19 -8.98 -4.82 -13.60
N GLY A 20 -9.08 -4.72 -14.92
CA GLY A 20 -7.91 -4.52 -15.80
C GLY A 20 -6.78 -5.54 -15.60
N ALA A 21 -5.63 -5.02 -15.13
CA ALA A 21 -4.41 -5.77 -14.86
C ALA A 21 -4.08 -5.85 -13.36
N ASP A 22 -5.03 -5.47 -12.50
CA ASP A 22 -4.89 -5.40 -11.05
C ASP A 22 -5.48 -6.66 -10.39
N PHE A 23 -4.73 -7.19 -9.44
CA PHE A 23 -5.09 -8.35 -8.62
C PHE A 23 -5.03 -7.94 -7.17
N PHE A 24 -6.07 -8.27 -6.38
CA PHE A 24 -6.20 -7.84 -4.99
C PHE A 24 -6.34 -9.01 -4.04
N ARG A 25 -5.79 -8.86 -2.84
CA ARG A 25 -5.96 -9.80 -1.73
C ARG A 25 -6.00 -9.04 -0.42
N GLU A 26 -7.08 -9.23 0.34
CA GLU A 26 -7.12 -8.80 1.74
C GLU A 26 -6.33 -9.78 2.61
N SER A 27 -5.51 -9.25 3.51
CA SER A 27 -4.74 -10.03 4.47
C SER A 27 -4.38 -9.16 5.66
N ASN A 28 -4.76 -9.61 6.86
CA ASN A 28 -4.33 -9.05 8.15
C ASN A 28 -4.50 -7.52 8.31
N GLY A 29 -5.62 -6.98 7.83
CA GLY A 29 -5.91 -5.55 7.90
C GLY A 29 -5.24 -4.73 6.79
N PHE A 30 -4.75 -5.38 5.73
CA PHE A 30 -4.24 -4.73 4.53
C PHE A 30 -4.91 -5.28 3.28
N LEU A 31 -5.09 -4.41 2.29
CA LEU A 31 -5.38 -4.77 0.91
C LEU A 31 -4.06 -4.75 0.13
N ASN A 32 -3.62 -5.93 -0.28
CA ASN A 32 -2.45 -6.12 -1.14
C ASN A 32 -2.87 -6.08 -2.60
N CYS A 33 -2.07 -5.46 -3.45
CA CYS A 33 -2.32 -5.33 -4.87
C CYS A 33 -1.10 -5.71 -5.69
N ILE A 34 -1.31 -6.46 -6.78
CA ILE A 34 -0.31 -6.72 -7.82
C ILE A 34 -0.86 -6.22 -9.15
N ASN A 35 -0.10 -5.39 -9.85
CA ASN A 35 -0.47 -4.86 -11.16
C ASN A 35 0.61 -5.20 -12.20
N LEU A 36 0.18 -5.83 -13.30
CA LEU A 36 1.04 -6.11 -14.46
C LEU A 36 0.89 -5.00 -15.50
N GLN A 37 1.65 -3.92 -15.34
CA GLN A 37 1.55 -2.72 -16.16
C GLN A 37 2.33 -2.86 -17.47
N LYS A 38 1.63 -2.94 -18.61
CA LYS A 38 2.27 -2.85 -19.93
C LYS A 38 2.70 -1.41 -20.22
N LYS A 39 3.89 -1.23 -20.81
CA LYS A 39 4.28 0.07 -21.39
C LYS A 39 3.49 0.30 -22.68
N THR A 40 3.26 1.55 -23.04
CA THR A 40 2.56 1.95 -24.27
C THR A 40 3.15 1.33 -25.54
N THR A 41 4.47 1.10 -25.57
CA THR A 41 5.18 0.46 -26.69
C THR A 41 4.82 -1.02 -26.86
N GLY A 42 4.23 -1.66 -25.84
CA GLY A 42 3.73 -3.04 -25.91
C GLY A 42 4.80 -4.14 -25.88
N ASP A 43 6.09 -3.78 -25.81
CA ASP A 43 7.24 -4.69 -25.80
C ASP A 43 7.70 -5.05 -24.38
N ILE A 44 7.35 -4.23 -23.39
CA ILE A 44 7.74 -4.44 -21.99
C ILE A 44 6.57 -4.24 -21.02
N PHE A 45 6.71 -4.82 -19.83
CA PHE A 45 5.83 -4.59 -18.69
C PHE A 45 6.61 -4.39 -17.39
N PHE A 46 5.90 -3.84 -16.40
CA PHE A 46 6.36 -3.67 -15.03
C PHE A 46 5.43 -4.44 -14.10
N ILE A 47 5.96 -4.83 -12.95
CA ILE A 47 5.18 -5.36 -11.84
C ILE A 47 5.16 -4.31 -10.75
N ASN A 48 4.00 -3.68 -10.57
CA ASN A 48 3.79 -2.73 -9.47
C ASN A 48 3.07 -3.47 -8.33
N LEU A 49 3.50 -3.18 -7.11
CA LEU A 49 2.95 -3.72 -5.89
C LEU A 49 2.33 -2.58 -5.09
N GLY A 50 1.12 -2.78 -4.60
CA GLY A 50 0.40 -1.81 -3.77
C GLY A 50 0.03 -2.44 -2.43
N VAL A 51 0.07 -1.65 -1.37
CA VAL A 51 -0.48 -1.99 -0.06
C VAL A 51 -1.32 -0.82 0.44
N HIS A 52 -2.51 -1.14 0.93
CA HIS A 52 -3.41 -0.18 1.55
C HIS A 52 -3.87 -0.69 2.91
N PRO A 53 -3.54 0.00 4.03
CA PRO A 53 -4.07 -0.37 5.33
C PRO A 53 -5.58 -0.15 5.38
N VAL A 54 -6.29 -1.15 5.87
CA VAL A 54 -7.74 -1.16 6.01
C VAL A 54 -8.08 -0.85 7.46
N PHE A 55 -8.55 0.38 7.70
CA PHE A 55 -9.01 0.82 9.02
C PHE A 55 -10.55 0.77 9.04
N ASP A 56 -11.10 -0.45 9.18
CA ASP A 56 -12.52 -0.84 8.98
C ASP A 56 -13.59 -0.06 9.78
N GLN A 57 -13.19 0.90 10.61
CA GLN A 57 -14.11 1.73 11.41
C GLN A 57 -13.94 3.24 11.18
N ILE A 58 -12.91 3.65 10.44
CA ILE A 58 -12.54 5.06 10.24
C ILE A 58 -12.71 5.46 8.77
N ASN A 59 -12.46 4.52 7.87
CA ASN A 59 -12.55 4.76 6.44
C ASN A 59 -13.94 4.38 5.91
N SER A 60 -14.83 5.37 5.78
CA SER A 60 -16.00 5.26 4.88
C SER A 60 -15.61 5.31 3.39
N HIS A 61 -14.30 5.38 3.10
CA HIS A 61 -13.76 5.42 1.75
C HIS A 61 -13.78 4.03 1.14
N SER A 62 -14.23 3.94 -0.12
CA SER A 62 -14.13 2.70 -0.89
C SER A 62 -12.69 2.21 -0.94
N LEU A 63 -12.49 0.90 -0.74
CA LEU A 63 -11.21 0.25 -0.94
C LEU A 63 -10.63 0.58 -2.34
N PRO A 64 -9.29 0.65 -2.48
CA PRO A 64 -8.64 0.84 -3.76
C PRO A 64 -9.14 -0.16 -4.82
N LYS A 65 -9.42 0.33 -6.03
CA LYS A 65 -9.80 -0.50 -7.19
C LYS A 65 -8.67 -0.70 -8.19
N ARG A 66 -7.58 0.05 -8.02
CA ARG A 66 -6.35 -0.01 -8.82
C ARG A 66 -5.14 0.14 -7.92
N GLU A 67 -4.01 -0.44 -8.31
CA GLU A 67 -2.74 -0.32 -7.57
C GLU A 67 -2.35 1.14 -7.30
N ILE A 68 -2.61 2.04 -8.26
CA ILE A 68 -2.29 3.47 -8.12
C ILE A 68 -3.05 4.17 -6.99
N ASP A 69 -4.17 3.59 -6.56
CA ASP A 69 -5.00 4.13 -5.49
C ASP A 69 -4.52 3.61 -4.09
N CYS A 70 -3.57 2.67 -4.03
CA CYS A 70 -2.94 2.22 -2.78
C CYS A 70 -2.04 3.32 -2.17
N TYR A 71 -1.91 3.31 -0.83
CA TYR A 71 -1.08 4.29 -0.13
C TYR A 71 0.41 4.01 -0.25
N ILE A 72 0.77 2.74 -0.18
CA ILE A 72 2.15 2.27 -0.20
C ILE A 72 2.33 1.54 -1.52
N ARG A 73 3.33 1.95 -2.30
CA ARG A 73 3.49 1.48 -3.68
C ARG A 73 4.95 1.27 -3.99
N THR A 74 5.30 0.11 -4.50
CA THR A 74 6.65 -0.16 -4.96
C THR A 74 6.63 -0.83 -6.31
N ARG A 75 7.71 -0.66 -7.07
CA ARG A 75 7.92 -1.39 -8.31
C ARG A 75 8.93 -2.49 -8.03
N LEU A 76 8.55 -3.70 -8.38
CA LEU A 76 9.33 -4.90 -8.12
C LEU A 76 10.62 -4.94 -8.98
N SER A 77 10.55 -4.38 -10.20
CA SER A 77 11.70 -4.18 -11.07
C SER A 77 12.22 -2.74 -10.99
N THR A 78 13.22 -2.51 -10.16
CA THR A 78 13.91 -1.22 -10.14
C THR A 78 14.85 -1.04 -11.33
N ASP A 79 15.34 -2.12 -11.97
CA ASP A 79 16.36 -1.99 -13.02
C ASP A 79 16.13 -2.83 -14.30
N GLU A 80 15.30 -3.89 -14.27
CA GLU A 80 15.08 -4.75 -15.44
C GLU A 80 13.68 -4.59 -16.04
N MET A 81 13.65 -4.09 -17.27
CA MET A 81 12.43 -4.04 -18.08
C MET A 81 12.06 -5.46 -18.50
N LEU A 82 10.93 -5.97 -18.00
CA LEU A 82 10.47 -7.32 -18.33
C LEU A 82 9.84 -7.32 -19.73
N ARG A 83 10.35 -8.18 -20.60
CA ARG A 83 9.85 -8.40 -21.97
C ARG A 83 8.47 -9.06 -21.95
N ILE A 84 7.53 -8.56 -22.75
CA ILE A 84 6.16 -9.11 -22.81
C ILE A 84 6.16 -10.58 -23.25
N GLU A 85 7.13 -10.99 -24.07
CA GLU A 85 7.32 -12.36 -24.55
C GLU A 85 7.51 -13.37 -23.41
N LEU A 86 7.94 -12.92 -22.22
CA LEU A 86 7.99 -13.77 -21.03
C LEU A 86 6.59 -14.29 -20.66
N LEU A 87 5.53 -13.54 -20.95
CA LEU A 87 4.15 -13.93 -20.69
C LEU A 87 3.56 -14.84 -21.79
N ASP A 88 4.32 -15.12 -22.86
CA ASP A 88 3.87 -15.95 -23.97
C ASP A 88 4.33 -17.41 -23.88
N SER A 89 5.33 -17.72 -23.06
CA SER A 89 5.84 -19.10 -22.86
C SER A 89 5.70 -19.56 -21.41
N PRO A 90 5.47 -20.87 -21.15
CA PRO A 90 5.42 -21.39 -19.79
C PRO A 90 6.70 -21.12 -19.00
N SER A 91 7.87 -21.31 -19.62
CA SER A 91 9.17 -21.03 -18.98
C SER A 91 9.36 -19.56 -18.62
N GLY A 92 8.94 -18.64 -19.50
CA GLY A 92 8.96 -17.21 -19.21
C GLY A 92 8.03 -16.84 -18.05
N VAL A 93 6.82 -17.41 -18.01
CA VAL A 93 5.89 -17.19 -16.89
C VAL A 93 6.47 -17.73 -15.58
N SER A 94 7.14 -18.89 -15.59
CA SER A 94 7.82 -19.42 -14.41
C SER A 94 8.92 -18.49 -13.88
N LEU A 95 9.67 -17.81 -14.75
CA LEU A 95 10.66 -16.80 -14.33
C LEU A 95 9.99 -15.60 -13.65
N VAL A 96 8.87 -15.15 -14.20
CA VAL A 96 8.08 -14.05 -13.61
C VAL A 96 7.52 -14.45 -12.25
N ILE A 97 6.97 -15.65 -12.13
CA ILE A 97 6.48 -16.20 -10.86
C ILE A 97 7.59 -16.27 -9.82
N LYS A 98 8.77 -16.78 -10.18
CA LYS A 98 9.91 -16.83 -9.26
C LYS A 98 10.30 -15.44 -8.74
N ALA A 99 10.33 -14.43 -9.62
CA ALA A 99 10.61 -13.05 -9.21
C ALA A 99 9.53 -12.48 -8.27
N LEU A 100 8.25 -12.81 -8.51
CA LEU A 100 7.15 -12.47 -7.60
C LEU A 100 7.34 -13.15 -6.24
N GLU A 101 7.69 -14.44 -6.22
CA GLU A 101 7.88 -15.18 -4.99
C GLU A 101 9.02 -14.64 -4.13
N GLU A 102 10.15 -14.31 -4.75
CA GLU A 102 11.33 -13.82 -4.05
C GLU A 102 11.13 -12.40 -3.47
N LYS A 103 10.41 -11.53 -4.19
CA LYS A 103 10.38 -10.09 -3.87
C LYS A 103 9.01 -9.57 -3.46
N ALA A 104 7.93 -9.99 -4.12
CA ALA A 104 6.59 -9.52 -3.75
C ALA A 104 6.16 -10.08 -2.40
N TRP A 105 6.46 -11.35 -2.10
CA TRP A 105 6.15 -11.91 -0.79
C TRP A 105 6.95 -11.28 0.33
N ALA A 106 8.25 -11.02 0.12
CA ALA A 106 9.04 -10.28 1.11
C ALA A 106 8.42 -8.91 1.42
N PHE A 107 8.01 -8.17 0.39
CA PHE A 107 7.34 -6.88 0.55
C PHE A 107 6.00 -7.00 1.29
N PHE A 108 5.13 -7.94 0.91
CA PHE A 108 3.84 -8.12 1.57
C PHE A 108 3.96 -8.67 3.00
N ASN A 109 4.99 -9.49 3.28
CA ASN A 109 5.22 -10.06 4.62
C ASN A 109 5.63 -8.99 5.65
N PHE A 110 6.23 -7.88 5.22
CA PHE A 110 6.44 -6.73 6.10
C PHE A 110 5.10 -6.19 6.65
N PHE A 111 4.03 -6.28 5.85
CA PHE A 111 2.67 -5.91 6.23
C PHE A 111 1.90 -7.10 6.83
N SER A 112 2.53 -7.81 7.76
CA SER A 112 1.97 -9.00 8.42
C SER A 112 0.76 -8.70 9.30
N SER A 113 0.72 -7.53 9.95
CA SER A 113 -0.44 -7.04 10.68
C SER A 113 -0.35 -5.53 10.89
N ILE A 114 -1.50 -4.88 11.10
CA ILE A 114 -1.57 -3.45 11.38
C ILE A 114 -0.74 -3.06 12.62
N ASP A 115 -0.72 -3.90 13.67
CA ASP A 115 0.06 -3.62 14.88
C ASP A 115 1.56 -3.73 14.66
N ASP A 116 2.02 -4.79 13.98
CA ASP A 116 3.46 -4.99 13.70
C ASP A 116 4.06 -3.79 12.95
N VAL A 117 3.27 -3.18 12.08
CA VAL A 117 3.69 -2.07 11.23
C VAL A 117 3.61 -0.73 11.96
N PHE A 118 2.51 -0.44 12.66
CA PHE A 118 2.21 0.91 13.15
C PHE A 118 2.42 1.11 14.66
N ALA A 119 2.44 0.06 15.49
CA ALA A 119 2.53 0.20 16.95
C ALA A 119 3.80 0.92 17.43
N HIS A 120 4.90 0.77 16.68
CA HIS A 120 6.20 1.37 17.02
C HIS A 120 6.48 2.66 16.25
N MET A 121 5.53 3.16 15.46
CA MET A 121 5.68 4.42 14.73
C MET A 121 5.43 5.59 15.67
N SER A 122 6.26 6.63 15.55
CA SER A 122 6.12 7.85 16.32
C SER A 122 6.35 9.07 15.44
N ILE A 123 5.88 10.23 15.90
CA ILE A 123 6.12 11.51 15.23
C ILE A 123 7.61 11.75 15.02
N ASP A 124 8.45 11.44 16.02
CA ASP A 124 9.89 11.66 15.92
C ASP A 124 10.57 10.71 14.92
N LYS A 125 10.09 9.46 14.82
CA LYS A 125 10.57 8.55 13.76
C LYS A 125 10.25 9.09 12.37
N VAL A 126 9.03 9.60 12.17
CA VAL A 126 8.63 10.20 10.88
C VAL A 126 9.42 11.47 10.59
N LYS A 127 9.59 12.37 11.57
CA LYS A 127 10.38 13.61 11.44
C LYS A 127 11.82 13.36 11.04
N ASN A 128 12.45 12.36 11.66
CA ASN A 128 13.87 12.07 11.46
C ASN A 128 14.13 11.13 10.28
N GLY A 129 13.08 10.69 9.56
CA GLY A 129 13.21 9.71 8.49
C GLY A 129 13.61 8.30 8.97
N ASN A 130 13.50 8.02 10.27
CA ASN A 130 13.77 6.71 10.87
C ASN A 130 12.57 5.78 10.67
N ILE A 131 12.22 5.55 9.41
CA ILE A 131 11.06 4.76 8.97
C ILE A 131 11.52 3.54 8.16
N PRO A 132 10.76 2.43 8.18
CA PRO A 132 11.05 1.27 7.35
C PRO A 132 11.11 1.61 5.86
N THR A 133 11.99 0.90 5.13
CA THR A 133 12.26 1.15 3.70
C THR A 133 11.05 0.96 2.80
N GLU A 134 10.09 0.15 3.23
CA GLU A 134 8.82 -0.13 2.57
C GLU A 134 7.96 1.14 2.46
N PHE A 135 8.22 2.15 3.28
CA PHE A 135 7.57 3.46 3.23
C PHE A 135 8.32 4.50 2.38
N ASN A 136 9.43 4.15 1.72
CA ASN A 136 10.23 5.13 0.95
C ASN A 136 9.44 5.85 -0.15
N SER A 137 8.39 5.23 -0.70
CA SER A 137 7.52 5.83 -1.71
C SER A 137 6.43 6.74 -1.12
N VAL A 138 6.27 6.73 0.21
CA VAL A 138 5.15 7.35 0.92
C VAL A 138 5.57 8.72 1.41
N THR A 139 4.75 9.73 1.14
CA THR A 139 5.00 11.07 1.69
C THR A 139 4.84 11.06 3.21
N SER A 140 5.64 11.87 3.91
CA SER A 140 5.54 12.00 5.38
C SER A 140 4.11 12.31 5.83
N VAL A 141 3.43 13.21 5.12
CA VAL A 141 2.03 13.59 5.40
C VAL A 141 1.07 12.40 5.31
N ARG A 142 1.26 11.52 4.32
CA ARG A 142 0.44 10.32 4.17
C ARG A 142 0.76 9.29 5.26
N LEU A 143 2.04 9.11 5.59
CA LEU A 143 2.46 8.23 6.68
C LEU A 143 1.89 8.69 8.03
N VAL A 144 1.88 9.99 8.29
CA VAL A 144 1.25 10.59 9.47
C VAL A 144 -0.25 10.31 9.50
N SER A 145 -0.96 10.42 8.38
CA SER A 145 -2.39 10.06 8.31
C SER A 145 -2.62 8.57 8.62
N MET A 146 -1.79 7.67 8.11
CA MET A 146 -1.88 6.24 8.46
C MET A 146 -1.62 5.99 9.96
N CYS A 147 -0.60 6.62 10.54
CA CYS A 147 -0.30 6.50 11.98
C CYS A 147 -1.41 7.08 12.87
N MET A 148 -2.04 8.18 12.44
CA MET A 148 -3.21 8.76 13.10
C MET A 148 -4.38 7.77 13.08
N ASN A 149 -4.71 7.22 11.91
CA ASN A 149 -5.82 6.27 11.77
C ASN A 149 -5.57 4.98 12.57
N TYR A 150 -4.33 4.50 12.62
CA TYR A 150 -3.96 3.39 13.50
C TYR A 150 -4.28 3.69 14.97
N ASN A 151 -3.87 4.86 15.47
CA ASN A 151 -4.10 5.23 16.87
C ASN A 151 -5.58 5.45 17.18
N LEU A 152 -6.35 5.98 16.23
CA LEU A 152 -7.82 6.02 16.35
C LEU A 152 -8.43 4.62 16.44
N LEU A 153 -7.98 3.68 15.60
CA LEU A 153 -8.46 2.29 15.61
C LEU A 153 -8.18 1.61 16.95
N ARG A 154 -7.07 1.96 17.61
CA ARG A 154 -6.68 1.44 18.93
C ARG A 154 -7.23 2.24 20.10
N GLY A 155 -8.00 3.30 19.86
CA GLY A 155 -8.55 4.15 20.92
C GLY A 155 -7.50 5.05 21.62
N ASN A 156 -6.31 5.19 21.04
CA ASN A 156 -5.25 6.07 21.54
C ASN A 156 -5.51 7.52 21.09
N ILE A 157 -6.57 8.13 21.62
CA ILE A 157 -7.12 9.39 21.13
C ILE A 157 -6.09 10.54 21.22
N ASP A 158 -5.36 10.65 22.33
CA ASP A 158 -4.35 11.71 22.50
C ASP A 158 -3.21 11.57 21.48
N VAL A 159 -2.73 10.35 21.25
CA VAL A 159 -1.69 10.07 20.25
C VAL A 159 -2.20 10.38 18.84
N ALA A 160 -3.45 10.04 18.53
CA ALA A 160 -4.06 10.41 17.26
C ALA A 160 -4.17 11.93 17.08
N ARG A 161 -4.50 12.69 18.13
CA ARG A 161 -4.51 14.16 18.11
C ARG A 161 -3.10 14.73 17.87
N ASP A 162 -2.08 14.16 18.49
CA ASP A 162 -0.70 14.58 18.28
C ASP A 162 -0.25 14.35 16.83
N PHE A 163 -0.57 13.19 16.26
CA PHE A 163 -0.32 12.95 14.83
C PHE A 163 -1.12 13.90 13.94
N ALA A 164 -2.39 14.22 14.26
CA ALA A 164 -3.19 15.16 13.49
C ALA A 164 -2.62 16.59 13.52
N ASN A 165 -2.19 17.06 14.70
CA ASN A 165 -1.54 18.37 14.86
C ASN A 165 -0.23 18.44 14.10
N TYR A 166 0.63 17.42 14.26
CA TYR A 166 1.88 17.34 13.50
C TYR A 166 1.59 17.28 12.00
N GLY A 167 0.63 16.47 11.58
CA GLY A 167 0.18 16.34 10.19
C GLY A 167 -0.21 17.67 9.58
N LEU A 168 -0.97 18.52 10.29
CA LEU A 168 -1.31 19.87 9.83
C LEU A 168 -0.09 20.77 9.64
N SER A 169 0.92 20.64 10.50
CA SER A 169 2.17 21.42 10.39
C SER A 169 3.01 21.06 9.16
N VAL A 170 2.92 19.80 8.68
CA VAL A 170 3.72 19.30 7.54
C VAL A 170 2.93 19.12 6.24
N ALA A 171 1.60 19.25 6.28
CA ALA A 171 0.74 18.86 5.15
C ALA A 171 0.88 19.71 3.87
N GLY A 172 1.52 20.88 3.90
CA GLY A 172 1.76 21.70 2.71
C GLY A 172 0.50 21.92 1.86
N MET A 173 0.48 21.47 0.60
CA MET A 173 -0.68 21.59 -0.31
C MET A 173 -1.59 20.35 -0.35
N ALA A 174 -1.40 19.36 0.54
CA ALA A 174 -2.22 18.15 0.58
C ALA A 174 -3.62 18.40 1.18
N VAL A 175 -4.48 19.13 0.45
CA VAL A 175 -5.80 19.61 0.92
C VAL A 175 -6.69 18.47 1.44
N GLY A 176 -6.72 17.32 0.75
CA GLY A 176 -7.52 16.16 1.17
C GLY A 176 -7.09 15.65 2.55
N VAL A 177 -5.79 15.40 2.74
CA VAL A 177 -5.25 14.89 4.01
C VAL A 177 -5.38 15.93 5.14
N LYS A 178 -5.25 17.24 4.82
CA LYS A 178 -5.54 18.31 5.79
C LYS A 178 -6.96 18.25 6.33
N LYS A 179 -7.93 17.91 5.48
CA LYS A 179 -9.33 17.78 5.90
C LYS A 179 -9.49 16.61 6.88
N GLU A 180 -8.81 15.49 6.65
CA GLU A 180 -8.79 14.34 7.56
C GLU A 180 -8.26 14.75 8.94
N PHE A 181 -7.09 15.41 9.01
CA PHE A 181 -6.52 15.86 10.29
C PHE A 181 -7.44 16.83 11.06
N LYS A 182 -8.00 17.83 10.38
CA LYS A 182 -8.96 18.77 11.00
C LYS A 182 -10.20 18.07 11.54
N GLN A 183 -10.70 17.07 10.81
CA GLN A 183 -11.87 16.32 11.23
C GLN A 183 -11.60 15.53 12.51
N VAL A 184 -10.43 14.90 12.62
CA VAL A 184 -10.03 14.16 13.82
C VAL A 184 -9.91 15.10 15.03
N LEU A 185 -9.24 16.25 14.88
CA LEU A 185 -9.15 17.24 15.97
C LEU A 185 -10.55 17.68 16.43
N LYS A 186 -11.43 18.05 15.50
CA LYS A 186 -12.82 18.43 15.83
C LYS A 186 -13.60 17.32 16.52
N ASN A 187 -13.49 16.08 16.06
CA ASN A 187 -14.24 14.96 16.63
C ASN A 187 -13.77 14.59 18.03
N THR A 188 -12.47 14.69 18.29
CA THR A 188 -11.87 14.36 19.58
C THR A 188 -12.05 15.46 20.64
N GLU A 189 -12.30 16.71 20.24
CA GLU A 189 -12.65 17.80 21.17
C GLU A 189 -14.08 17.68 21.72
N ASN A 190 -15.01 17.07 20.99
CA ASN A 190 -16.42 16.93 21.41
C ASN A 190 -16.70 15.68 22.27
N ASN A 191 -15.67 14.87 22.56
CA ASN A 191 -15.77 13.63 23.36
C ASN A 191 -15.18 13.81 24.78
N ILE A 192 -14.92 15.05 25.19
CA ILE A 192 -14.52 15.47 26.54
C ILE A 192 -15.68 16.28 27.13
#